data_AF-A0A6S5JSR2-F1
#
_entry.id   AF-A0A6S5JSR2-F1
#
_cell.length_a   1.000
_cell.length_b   1.000
_cell.length_c   1.000
_cell.angle_alpha   90.00
_cell.angle_beta   90.00
_cell.angle_gamma   90.00
#
_symmetry.space_group_name_H-M   'P 1'
#
loop_
_entity.id
_entity.type
_entity.pdbx_description
1 polymer ?
#
loop_
_entity_poly.entity_id
_entity_poly.type
_entity_poly.pdbx_seq_one_letter_code
_entity_poly.pdbx_strand_id
1 'polypeptide(L)'
;MTKRLAKMGDKTSYGKIVSATSGCIDGVDHLVLDGDKAFCNQCKGSFPIQGSASGWLNPGAKCHVAHCDKVLCKCPDNYVFASSNFFTGGAGSQSASNVHSGLTSVLQELAKSSVSTITPVYAKSRQRGEGCTDAGTDQESVDNFGYAGYFRASPQPEQTESEPVQHAQAAKKLKPAEPTPPPEDNRAWYKRLFSSSDAPKASATAGMATARAATTAGIATDAAIEAGYAAVQKIGGNLSTAGRWIAPSPPTVFLFGMFYSPKLNSGEQDYINKMRLEQAARNKEDVPTRVRFRWEADQFGIMRPKGFHVSAGGGQDRVPVRMLHKNTTTGNYEFWEDGADKPIVVWTPDDPGYSSPTNTGSQDNVYIPPNVLVYPESEINSPWSTVTPAPGERSFRDYILVHPAGTFDPIYVYLNADHKYHTAPKGTPPLPAFPDAKRAPRKTAIQGGGQLRARWKDAKGKIYEWDSQHGTVEVYDRSGRNHLGEFNHITGEQTKPADPTRKVEK
;
A
#
# COMPACT_ATOMS: atom_id res chain seq x y z
N MET A 1 -32.50 14.27 -27.96
CA MET A 1 -31.78 13.74 -26.78
C MET A 1 -32.73 12.84 -26.01
N THR A 2 -32.33 11.60 -25.73
CA THR A 2 -33.10 10.66 -24.90
C THR A 2 -33.01 11.11 -23.44
N LYS A 3 -34.15 11.44 -22.83
CA LYS A 3 -34.24 11.83 -21.42
C LYS A 3 -34.80 10.68 -20.60
N ARG A 4 -34.29 10.47 -19.39
CA ARG A 4 -34.83 9.45 -18.48
C ARG A 4 -36.22 9.84 -17.98
N LEU A 5 -37.13 8.89 -17.79
CA LEU A 5 -38.46 9.12 -17.23
C LEU A 5 -38.44 9.11 -15.71
N ALA A 6 -39.29 9.92 -15.08
CA ALA A 6 -39.40 10.01 -13.64
C ALA A 6 -40.37 8.95 -13.08
N LYS A 7 -40.10 8.50 -11.85
CA LYS A 7 -40.93 7.57 -11.08
C LYS A 7 -41.31 8.14 -9.71
N MET A 8 -42.30 7.52 -9.08
CA MET A 8 -42.76 7.89 -7.74
C MET A 8 -41.57 7.97 -6.75
N GLY A 9 -41.53 9.04 -5.97
CA GLY A 9 -40.46 9.26 -4.98
C GLY A 9 -39.18 9.91 -5.52
N ASP A 10 -39.04 10.11 -6.83
CA ASP A 10 -37.89 10.82 -7.42
C ASP A 10 -37.75 12.23 -6.84
N LYS A 11 -36.50 12.69 -6.70
CA LYS A 11 -36.20 14.01 -6.13
C LYS A 11 -36.48 15.12 -7.13
N THR A 12 -36.73 16.31 -6.59
CA THR A 12 -36.72 17.59 -7.33
C THR A 12 -35.73 18.53 -6.67
N SER A 13 -35.35 19.65 -7.31
CA SER A 13 -34.43 20.64 -6.73
C SER A 13 -34.81 21.03 -5.30
N TYR A 14 -36.11 21.07 -4.99
CA TYR A 14 -36.62 21.51 -3.69
C TYR A 14 -37.57 20.53 -3.01
N GLY A 15 -37.52 19.25 -3.35
CA GLY A 15 -38.37 18.25 -2.70
C GLY A 15 -38.41 16.91 -3.43
N LYS A 16 -39.60 16.32 -3.56
CA LYS A 16 -39.77 15.00 -4.19
C LYS A 16 -41.14 14.83 -4.85
N ILE A 17 -41.23 13.90 -5.78
CA ILE A 17 -42.49 13.49 -6.42
C ILE A 17 -43.34 12.72 -5.42
N VAL A 18 -44.62 13.10 -5.32
CA VAL A 18 -45.58 12.59 -4.33
C VAL A 18 -46.87 12.06 -4.96
N SER A 19 -47.02 12.11 -6.28
CA SER A 19 -48.03 11.34 -7.00
C SER A 19 -47.46 10.77 -8.30
N ALA A 20 -47.96 9.61 -8.69
CA ALA A 20 -47.66 8.96 -9.95
C ALA A 20 -48.91 8.22 -10.40
N THR A 21 -49.48 8.59 -11.55
CA THR A 21 -50.75 8.05 -12.05
C THR A 21 -50.60 7.17 -13.29
N SER A 22 -49.36 6.94 -13.76
CA SER A 22 -49.09 6.04 -14.88
C SER A 22 -49.42 4.59 -14.56
N GLY A 23 -49.97 3.85 -15.53
CA GLY A 23 -50.08 2.38 -15.47
C GLY A 23 -48.76 1.65 -15.68
N CYS A 24 -47.70 2.35 -16.11
CA CYS A 24 -46.37 1.77 -16.32
C CYS A 24 -45.53 1.85 -15.04
N ILE A 25 -44.85 0.76 -14.71
CA ILE A 25 -44.13 0.57 -13.43
C ILE A 25 -42.66 0.23 -13.72
N ASP A 26 -41.74 0.81 -12.94
CA ASP A 26 -40.32 0.46 -12.89
C ASP A 26 -40.01 -0.22 -11.56
N GLY A 27 -39.96 -1.57 -11.58
CA GLY A 27 -39.89 -2.38 -10.35
C GLY A 27 -41.22 -2.34 -9.60
N VAL A 28 -41.28 -1.58 -8.51
CA VAL A 28 -42.48 -1.39 -7.67
C VAL A 28 -43.08 0.01 -7.78
N ASP A 29 -42.40 0.94 -8.45
CA ASP A 29 -42.78 2.35 -8.48
C ASP A 29 -43.43 2.72 -9.82
N HIS A 30 -44.57 3.43 -9.75
CA HIS A 30 -45.24 3.95 -10.93
C HIS A 30 -44.43 5.09 -11.59
N LEU A 31 -44.40 5.11 -12.92
CA LEU A 31 -43.88 6.25 -13.69
C LEU A 31 -44.80 7.47 -13.53
N VAL A 32 -44.25 8.65 -13.77
CA VAL A 32 -44.92 9.93 -13.50
C VAL A 32 -45.43 10.54 -14.81
N LEU A 33 -46.67 11.02 -14.80
CA LEU A 33 -47.32 11.68 -15.94
C LEU A 33 -47.42 13.19 -15.73
N ASP A 34 -47.62 13.90 -16.84
CA ASP A 34 -47.93 15.31 -16.85
C ASP A 34 -49.15 15.63 -15.94
N GLY A 35 -48.97 16.61 -15.06
CA GLY A 35 -49.94 17.00 -14.05
C GLY A 35 -49.85 16.23 -12.73
N ASP A 36 -49.05 15.16 -12.63
CA ASP A 36 -48.68 14.57 -11.34
C ASP A 36 -47.87 15.56 -10.51
N LYS A 37 -47.84 15.37 -9.18
CA LYS A 37 -47.41 16.38 -8.24
C LYS A 37 -46.06 16.07 -7.60
N ALA A 38 -45.27 17.12 -7.40
CA ALA A 38 -44.12 17.13 -6.50
C ALA A 38 -44.38 18.05 -5.32
N PHE A 39 -43.98 17.62 -4.12
CA PHE A 39 -43.94 18.49 -2.95
C PHE A 39 -42.72 19.38 -3.02
N CYS A 40 -42.91 20.68 -2.90
CA CYS A 40 -41.85 21.69 -2.86
C CYS A 40 -41.70 22.20 -1.43
N ASN A 41 -40.54 21.99 -0.82
CA ASN A 41 -40.22 22.43 0.54
C ASN A 41 -40.18 23.95 0.67
N GLN A 42 -39.79 24.67 -0.40
CA GLN A 42 -39.71 26.13 -0.41
C GLN A 42 -41.10 26.78 -0.49
N CYS A 43 -41.96 26.28 -1.38
CA CYS A 43 -43.34 26.76 -1.52
C CYS A 43 -44.31 26.12 -0.51
N LYS A 44 -43.85 25.17 0.31
CA LYS A 44 -44.63 24.41 1.31
C LYS A 44 -45.94 23.86 0.77
N GLY A 45 -45.89 23.17 -0.37
CA GLY A 45 -47.08 22.62 -1.02
C GLY A 45 -46.77 21.64 -2.15
N SER A 46 -47.80 20.99 -2.68
CA SER A 46 -47.69 20.05 -3.80
C SER A 46 -48.14 20.71 -5.10
N PHE A 47 -47.29 20.70 -6.11
CA PHE A 47 -47.48 21.41 -7.36
C PHE A 47 -47.37 20.46 -8.56
N PRO A 48 -48.14 20.68 -9.63
CA PRO A 48 -48.09 19.84 -10.81
C PRO A 48 -46.73 19.94 -11.50
N ILE A 49 -46.33 18.86 -12.15
CA ILE A 49 -45.11 18.74 -12.94
C ILE A 49 -45.51 18.80 -14.41
N GLN A 50 -44.77 19.58 -15.19
CA GLN A 50 -44.97 19.67 -16.64
C GLN A 50 -44.16 18.58 -17.35
N GLY A 51 -44.83 17.55 -17.85
CA GLY A 51 -44.20 16.45 -18.57
C GLY A 51 -43.86 16.83 -20.01
N SER A 52 -42.61 16.60 -20.42
CA SER A 52 -42.12 16.88 -21.79
C SER A 52 -41.99 15.63 -22.67
N ALA A 53 -42.17 14.43 -22.12
CA ALA A 53 -42.03 13.17 -22.85
C ALA A 53 -43.31 12.80 -23.62
N SER A 54 -43.49 13.38 -24.80
CA SER A 54 -44.56 13.02 -25.73
C SER A 54 -44.24 11.74 -26.52
N GLY A 55 -45.25 10.93 -26.83
CA GLY A 55 -45.15 9.82 -27.78
C GLY A 55 -44.50 8.53 -27.26
N TRP A 56 -44.36 8.33 -25.95
CA TRP A 56 -43.70 7.14 -25.40
C TRP A 56 -44.56 5.85 -25.41
N LEU A 57 -45.90 5.96 -25.35
CA LEU A 57 -46.80 4.81 -25.35
C LEU A 57 -47.91 4.85 -26.39
N ASN A 58 -48.55 6.00 -26.62
CA ASN A 58 -49.57 6.19 -27.67
C ASN A 58 -49.68 7.66 -28.10
N PRO A 59 -50.00 7.96 -29.37
CA PRO A 59 -50.41 9.30 -29.79
C PRO A 59 -51.70 9.71 -29.07
N GLY A 60 -51.65 10.79 -28.27
CA GLY A 60 -52.81 11.33 -27.54
C GLY A 60 -52.85 11.04 -26.02
N ALA A 61 -51.92 10.24 -25.49
CA ALA A 61 -51.78 10.06 -24.04
C ALA A 61 -51.07 11.25 -23.37
N LYS A 62 -51.32 11.46 -22.07
CA LYS A 62 -50.57 12.45 -21.27
C LYS A 62 -49.07 12.18 -21.39
N CYS A 63 -48.28 13.24 -21.52
CA CYS A 63 -46.82 13.12 -21.60
C CYS A 63 -46.28 12.52 -20.30
N HIS A 64 -45.22 11.70 -20.37
CA HIS A 64 -44.48 11.32 -19.17
C HIS A 64 -43.61 12.48 -18.70
N VAL A 65 -43.30 12.49 -17.41
CA VAL A 65 -42.32 13.42 -16.83
C VAL A 65 -40.93 12.86 -17.07
N ALA A 66 -40.06 13.70 -17.62
CA ALA A 66 -38.67 13.39 -17.93
C ALA A 66 -37.69 14.13 -17.00
N HIS A 67 -36.43 13.72 -17.06
CA HIS A 67 -35.34 14.41 -16.39
C HIS A 67 -35.27 15.89 -16.82
N CYS A 68 -35.06 16.78 -15.85
CA CYS A 68 -35.09 18.23 -15.96
C CYS A 68 -36.46 18.85 -16.31
N ASP A 69 -37.56 18.10 -16.23
CA ASP A 69 -38.89 18.69 -16.34
C ASP A 69 -39.23 19.56 -15.12
N LYS A 70 -40.05 20.58 -15.34
CA LYS A 70 -40.25 21.63 -14.35
C LYS A 70 -41.42 21.32 -13.42
N VAL A 71 -41.21 21.54 -12.12
CA VAL A 71 -42.31 21.61 -11.15
C VAL A 71 -42.92 23.01 -11.23
N LEU A 72 -44.22 23.11 -11.48
CA LEU A 72 -44.95 24.35 -11.68
C LEU A 72 -45.29 25.07 -10.36
N CYS A 73 -44.32 25.14 -9.44
CA CYS A 73 -44.40 25.96 -8.24
C CYS A 73 -43.82 27.37 -8.50
N LYS A 74 -43.77 28.22 -7.46
CA LYS A 74 -43.23 29.59 -7.58
C LYS A 74 -41.70 29.65 -7.67
N CYS A 75 -41.00 28.53 -7.48
CA CYS A 75 -39.53 28.46 -7.60
C CYS A 75 -39.12 28.35 -9.07
N PRO A 76 -38.32 29.28 -9.61
CA PRO A 76 -37.98 29.30 -11.04
C PRO A 76 -37.12 28.12 -11.50
N ASP A 77 -36.41 27.48 -10.56
CA ASP A 77 -35.36 26.47 -10.73
C ASP A 77 -35.69 25.12 -10.08
N ASN A 78 -36.98 24.80 -9.92
CA ASN A 78 -37.42 23.51 -9.43
C ASN A 78 -37.59 22.48 -10.55
N TYR A 79 -36.64 21.56 -10.67
CA TYR A 79 -36.56 20.56 -11.73
C TYR A 79 -36.61 19.14 -11.19
N VAL A 80 -37.09 18.21 -12.02
CA VAL A 80 -37.20 16.78 -11.69
C VAL A 80 -35.88 16.05 -11.99
N PHE A 81 -35.41 15.28 -11.02
CA PHE A 81 -34.29 14.36 -11.16
C PHE A 81 -34.79 12.93 -11.33
N ALA A 82 -35.17 12.60 -12.56
CA ALA A 82 -35.66 11.28 -12.93
C ALA A 82 -34.62 10.18 -12.67
N SER A 83 -35.04 9.04 -12.09
CA SER A 83 -34.16 7.90 -11.77
C SER A 83 -34.59 6.55 -12.37
N SER A 84 -35.69 6.50 -13.14
CA SER A 84 -36.19 5.23 -13.70
C SER A 84 -35.25 4.57 -14.73
N ASN A 85 -35.51 3.31 -15.05
CA ASN A 85 -34.84 2.60 -16.14
C ASN A 85 -35.43 2.90 -17.54
N PHE A 86 -36.45 3.76 -17.64
CA PHE A 86 -37.13 4.09 -18.89
C PHE A 86 -36.68 5.44 -19.46
N PHE A 87 -36.67 5.56 -20.79
CA PHE A 87 -36.15 6.75 -21.49
C PHE A 87 -37.08 7.19 -22.62
N THR A 88 -37.16 8.51 -22.86
CA THR A 88 -37.87 9.10 -23.99
C THR A 88 -37.20 8.65 -25.28
N GLY A 89 -37.93 7.89 -26.11
CA GLY A 89 -37.42 7.31 -27.35
C GLY A 89 -37.14 5.79 -27.31
N GLY A 90 -37.32 5.14 -26.16
CA GLY A 90 -37.29 3.67 -26.08
C GLY A 90 -38.69 3.09 -26.27
N ALA A 91 -39.08 2.78 -27.51
CA ALA A 91 -40.15 1.82 -27.74
C ALA A 91 -39.66 0.47 -27.22
N GLY A 92 -40.14 0.08 -26.03
CA GLY A 92 -39.95 -1.26 -25.51
C GLY A 92 -40.76 -2.24 -26.34
N SER A 93 -40.12 -2.88 -27.32
CA SER A 93 -40.46 -4.25 -27.68
C SER A 93 -39.18 -5.07 -27.58
N GLN A 94 -38.99 -5.73 -26.44
CA GLN A 94 -38.15 -6.92 -26.45
C GLN A 94 -38.89 -8.00 -27.24
N SER A 95 -38.17 -8.66 -28.16
CA SER A 95 -38.59 -9.74 -29.09
C SER A 95 -39.17 -9.22 -30.42
N ALA A 96 -38.71 -9.62 -31.61
CA ALA A 96 -37.74 -10.66 -31.98
C ALA A 96 -37.13 -10.37 -33.36
N SER A 97 -35.89 -10.85 -33.55
CA SER A 97 -35.26 -11.27 -34.81
C SER A 97 -34.76 -10.19 -35.80
N ASN A 98 -33.42 -10.17 -35.95
CA ASN A 98 -32.64 -9.84 -37.15
C ASN A 98 -32.85 -8.41 -37.72
N VAL A 99 -31.93 -7.71 -38.36
CA VAL A 99 -31.07 -8.13 -39.46
C VAL A 99 -29.89 -7.13 -39.51
N HIS A 100 -28.71 -7.72 -39.56
CA HIS A 100 -27.44 -7.20 -40.08
C HIS A 100 -27.60 -6.14 -41.19
N SER A 101 -26.86 -5.01 -41.15
CA SER A 101 -26.32 -4.28 -42.34
C SER A 101 -26.14 -2.75 -42.20
N GLY A 102 -25.89 -2.20 -41.00
CA GLY A 102 -25.55 -0.77 -40.86
C GLY A 102 -24.45 -0.44 -39.86
N LEU A 103 -23.83 -1.45 -39.25
CA LEU A 103 -22.98 -1.30 -38.07
C LEU A 103 -21.60 -0.70 -38.35
N THR A 104 -21.17 -0.57 -39.61
CA THR A 104 -19.76 -0.25 -39.85
C THR A 104 -19.43 1.25 -39.87
N SER A 105 -20.41 2.17 -40.04
CA SER A 105 -20.12 3.62 -40.05
C SER A 105 -20.60 4.39 -38.82
N VAL A 106 -21.74 4.03 -38.21
CA VAL A 106 -22.30 4.77 -37.05
C VAL A 106 -21.61 4.38 -35.73
N LEU A 107 -21.09 3.15 -35.62
CA LEU A 107 -20.28 2.73 -34.47
C LEU A 107 -18.99 3.57 -34.33
N GLN A 108 -18.52 4.18 -35.43
CA GLN A 108 -17.32 5.01 -35.43
C GLN A 108 -17.59 6.44 -34.93
N GLU A 109 -18.85 6.89 -34.90
CA GLU A 109 -19.27 8.21 -34.39
C GLU A 109 -19.94 8.16 -33.00
N LEU A 110 -20.67 7.09 -32.65
CA LEU A 110 -21.22 6.88 -31.29
C LEU A 110 -20.14 6.58 -30.24
N ALA A 111 -18.91 6.27 -30.65
CA ALA A 111 -17.77 6.11 -29.76
C ALA A 111 -17.26 7.43 -29.13
N LYS A 112 -17.81 8.59 -29.53
CA LYS A 112 -17.30 9.92 -29.10
C LYS A 112 -18.19 10.70 -28.13
N SER A 113 -19.32 10.16 -27.65
CA SER A 113 -20.15 10.85 -26.67
C SER A 113 -20.55 9.93 -25.52
N SER A 114 -19.55 9.52 -24.73
CA SER A 114 -19.70 8.74 -23.50
C SER A 114 -20.28 9.60 -22.37
N VAL A 115 -21.45 9.21 -21.86
CA VAL A 115 -21.87 9.56 -20.49
C VAL A 115 -20.85 8.91 -19.56
N SER A 116 -20.04 9.72 -18.87
CA SER A 116 -19.03 9.22 -17.93
C SER A 116 -19.75 8.54 -16.76
N THR A 117 -19.72 7.20 -16.72
CA THR A 117 -19.96 6.45 -15.49
C THR A 117 -18.86 6.86 -14.52
N ILE A 118 -19.20 7.57 -13.45
CA ILE A 118 -18.20 7.94 -12.43
C ILE A 118 -17.66 6.62 -11.85
N THR A 119 -16.42 6.28 -12.22
CA THR A 119 -15.75 5.08 -11.73
C THR A 119 -15.35 5.33 -10.28
N PRO A 120 -15.86 4.57 -9.30
CA PRO A 120 -15.48 4.78 -7.91
C PRO A 120 -14.02 4.42 -7.68
N VAL A 121 -13.29 5.19 -6.87
CA VAL A 121 -11.87 5.00 -6.58
C VAL A 121 -11.60 4.90 -5.08
N TYR A 122 -10.52 4.22 -4.68
CA TYR A 122 -10.11 4.12 -3.28
C TYR A 122 -9.66 5.46 -2.72
N ALA A 123 -8.89 6.25 -3.48
CA ALA A 123 -8.45 7.57 -3.05
C ALA A 123 -8.36 8.52 -4.24
N LYS A 124 -8.72 9.79 -4.02
CA LYS A 124 -8.52 10.92 -4.94
C LYS A 124 -8.12 12.16 -4.13
N SER A 125 -7.53 13.14 -4.80
CA SER A 125 -7.22 14.42 -4.14
C SER A 125 -8.50 15.18 -3.83
N ARG A 126 -8.56 15.80 -2.65
CA ARG A 126 -9.63 16.74 -2.28
C ARG A 126 -9.71 17.95 -3.20
N GLN A 127 -8.67 18.24 -3.98
CA GLN A 127 -8.65 19.34 -4.94
C GLN A 127 -9.43 19.06 -6.23
N ARG A 128 -9.91 17.83 -6.44
CA ARG A 128 -10.68 17.45 -7.64
C ARG A 128 -12.17 17.80 -7.57
N GLY A 129 -12.70 18.02 -6.37
CA GLY A 129 -14.13 18.28 -6.17
C GLY A 129 -15.00 17.01 -6.18
N GLU A 130 -16.24 17.15 -5.75
CA GLU A 130 -17.22 16.05 -5.65
C GLU A 130 -17.56 15.49 -7.05
N GLY A 131 -17.58 14.16 -7.19
CA GLY A 131 -17.91 13.48 -8.45
C GLY A 131 -16.82 13.51 -9.53
N CYS A 132 -15.72 14.25 -9.34
CA CYS A 132 -14.55 14.18 -10.20
C CYS A 132 -13.60 13.11 -9.64
N THR A 133 -13.51 11.98 -10.34
CA THR A 133 -12.52 10.94 -10.03
C THR A 133 -11.31 11.01 -10.94
N ASP A 134 -11.04 12.14 -11.59
CA ASP A 134 -9.84 12.26 -12.41
C ASP A 134 -8.58 12.36 -11.54
N ALA A 135 -7.47 11.86 -12.07
CA ALA A 135 -6.17 12.06 -11.44
C ALA A 135 -5.80 13.55 -11.47
N GLY A 136 -5.09 14.03 -10.46
CA GLY A 136 -4.46 15.34 -10.54
C GLY A 136 -3.34 15.33 -11.58
N THR A 137 -3.07 16.50 -12.15
CA THR A 137 -2.08 16.71 -13.20
C THR A 137 -0.87 17.50 -12.71
N ASP A 138 -0.97 18.08 -11.51
CA ASP A 138 0.03 18.96 -10.92
C ASP A 138 0.60 18.33 -9.65
N GLN A 139 1.75 18.82 -9.22
CA GLN A 139 2.36 18.39 -7.97
C GLN A 139 1.59 18.94 -6.77
N GLU A 140 1.27 18.08 -5.80
CA GLU A 140 0.55 18.49 -4.58
C GLU A 140 1.02 17.76 -3.31
N SER A 141 0.55 18.17 -2.14
CA SER A 141 0.90 17.53 -0.86
C SER A 141 0.14 16.21 -0.67
N VAL A 142 0.78 15.22 -0.06
CA VAL A 142 0.12 13.97 0.38
C VAL A 142 -1.07 14.23 1.31
N ASP A 143 -1.04 15.34 2.07
CA ASP A 143 -2.12 15.71 2.99
C ASP A 143 -3.43 16.06 2.29
N ASN A 144 -3.40 16.28 0.97
CA ASN A 144 -4.61 16.46 0.16
C ASN A 144 -5.34 15.15 -0.11
N PHE A 145 -4.75 14.00 0.24
CA PHE A 145 -5.33 12.68 0.05
C PHE A 145 -5.69 12.00 1.36
N GLY A 146 -5.02 12.33 2.47
CA GLY A 146 -5.25 11.68 3.76
C GLY A 146 -4.07 11.85 4.71
N TYR A 147 -4.02 10.99 5.72
CA TYR A 147 -2.93 10.90 6.69
C TYR A 147 -1.93 9.84 6.25
N ALA A 148 -0.65 10.13 6.42
CA ALA A 148 0.44 9.24 6.08
C ALA A 148 1.35 8.98 7.28
N GLY A 149 1.78 7.72 7.42
CA GLY A 149 2.73 7.27 8.43
C GLY A 149 3.86 6.51 7.77
N TYR A 150 5.09 6.74 8.23
CA TYR A 150 6.28 6.11 7.66
C TYR A 150 7.01 5.36 8.76
N PHE A 151 7.41 4.13 8.46
CA PHE A 151 7.97 3.22 9.42
C PHE A 151 9.18 2.46 8.84
N ARG A 152 10.06 1.99 9.72
CA ARG A 152 11.23 1.20 9.38
C ARG A 152 11.39 -0.02 10.30
N ALA A 153 11.97 -1.09 9.80
CA ALA A 153 12.62 -2.11 10.62
C ALA A 153 14.06 -2.32 10.12
N SER A 154 15.01 -2.27 11.04
CA SER A 154 16.42 -2.50 10.72
C SER A 154 16.73 -4.00 10.66
N PRO A 155 17.67 -4.43 9.79
CA PRO A 155 18.18 -5.80 9.82
C PRO A 155 18.72 -6.12 11.22
N GLN A 156 18.39 -7.30 11.73
CA GLN A 156 19.01 -7.79 12.96
C GLN A 156 20.45 -8.21 12.64
N PRO A 157 21.44 -7.91 13.49
CA PRO A 157 22.78 -8.44 13.31
C PRO A 157 22.69 -9.97 13.27
N GLU A 158 23.23 -10.59 12.22
CA GLU A 158 23.40 -12.04 12.18
C GLU A 158 24.13 -12.45 13.46
N GLN A 159 23.55 -13.37 14.23
CA GLN A 159 24.34 -14.09 15.21
C GLN A 159 25.45 -14.77 14.42
N THR A 160 26.70 -14.35 14.66
CA THR A 160 27.88 -14.94 14.03
C THR A 160 27.75 -16.44 14.18
N GLU A 161 27.50 -17.17 13.08
CA GLU A 161 27.75 -18.60 13.06
C GLU A 161 29.19 -18.74 13.50
N SER A 162 29.42 -19.27 14.70
CA SER A 162 30.75 -19.58 15.17
C SER A 162 31.38 -20.46 14.11
N GLU A 163 32.44 -19.97 13.47
CA GLU A 163 33.19 -20.70 12.45
C GLU A 163 33.40 -22.15 12.94
N PRO A 164 33.21 -23.17 12.08
CA PRO A 164 33.51 -24.53 12.48
C PRO A 164 35.00 -24.60 12.78
N VAL A 165 35.33 -24.69 14.07
CA VAL A 165 36.69 -24.93 14.54
C VAL A 165 37.17 -26.22 13.86
N GLN A 166 38.07 -26.04 12.90
CA GLN A 166 38.76 -27.13 12.24
C GLN A 166 39.66 -27.79 13.29
N HIS A 167 39.18 -28.89 13.89
CA HIS A 167 39.99 -29.68 14.82
C HIS A 167 41.10 -30.39 14.05
N ALA A 168 42.28 -29.77 13.99
CA ALA A 168 43.52 -30.46 13.66
C ALA A 168 43.81 -31.52 14.74
N GLN A 169 44.03 -32.76 14.29
CA GLN A 169 44.34 -33.92 15.12
C GLN A 169 45.72 -33.78 15.77
N ALA A 170 45.83 -33.97 17.09
CA ALA A 170 46.96 -34.69 17.71
C ALA A 170 46.72 -35.04 19.21
N ALA A 171 46.88 -36.33 19.49
CA ALA A 171 47.53 -36.96 20.65
C ALA A 171 46.95 -36.88 22.08
N LYS A 172 46.36 -38.03 22.50
CA LYS A 172 46.46 -38.74 23.79
C LYS A 172 46.84 -37.95 25.07
N LYS A 173 45.93 -37.89 26.05
CA LYS A 173 46.05 -38.58 27.37
C LYS A 173 44.88 -38.30 28.35
N LEU A 174 44.37 -39.39 28.94
CA LEU A 174 43.81 -39.58 30.29
C LEU A 174 42.55 -38.79 30.75
N LYS A 175 41.41 -39.50 30.86
CA LYS A 175 40.36 -39.33 31.89
C LYS A 175 40.92 -39.86 33.24
N PRO A 176 40.48 -39.42 34.46
CA PRO A 176 39.05 -39.41 34.87
C PRO A 176 38.60 -38.39 35.96
N ALA A 177 37.28 -38.18 36.04
CA ALA A 177 36.45 -38.37 37.26
C ALA A 177 34.98 -38.01 36.93
N GLU A 178 34.07 -38.92 37.26
CA GLU A 178 32.63 -38.84 37.06
C GLU A 178 31.97 -38.22 38.32
N PRO A 179 31.08 -37.22 38.21
CA PRO A 179 30.29 -36.75 39.34
C PRO A 179 29.03 -37.62 39.54
N THR A 180 28.76 -37.87 40.81
CA THR A 180 27.63 -38.60 41.42
C THR A 180 26.25 -38.27 40.81
N PRO A 181 25.32 -39.27 40.73
CA PRO A 181 23.98 -39.05 40.21
C PRO A 181 23.13 -38.15 41.15
N PRO A 182 22.22 -37.33 40.59
CA PRO A 182 21.30 -36.51 41.39
C PRO A 182 20.16 -37.34 42.02
N PRO A 183 19.47 -36.82 43.06
CA PRO A 183 18.58 -37.60 43.93
C PRO A 183 17.27 -38.01 43.25
N GLU A 184 16.70 -39.15 43.67
CA GLU A 184 15.42 -39.67 43.19
C GLU A 184 14.23 -38.73 43.48
N ASP A 185 13.40 -38.50 42.44
CA ASP A 185 12.20 -37.66 42.51
C ASP A 185 11.03 -38.43 43.17
N ASN A 186 10.67 -38.01 44.40
CA ASN A 186 9.63 -38.63 45.23
C ASN A 186 8.22 -38.05 45.02
N ARG A 187 7.89 -37.62 43.80
CA ARG A 187 6.54 -37.11 43.47
C ARG A 187 5.50 -38.22 43.33
N ALA A 188 4.27 -37.90 43.78
CA ALA A 188 3.09 -38.76 43.73
C ALA A 188 2.76 -39.26 42.31
N TRP A 189 2.33 -40.52 42.20
CA TRP A 189 2.26 -41.29 40.95
C TRP A 189 1.40 -40.66 39.83
N TYR A 190 0.39 -39.86 40.14
CA TYR A 190 -0.42 -39.15 39.13
C TYR A 190 0.31 -37.95 38.50
N LYS A 191 1.40 -37.45 39.12
CA LYS A 191 2.31 -36.46 38.51
C LYS A 191 3.47 -37.09 37.73
N ARG A 192 3.66 -38.41 37.81
CA ARG A 192 4.58 -39.18 36.94
C ARG A 192 3.93 -39.59 35.62
N LEU A 193 2.60 -39.75 35.59
CA LEU A 193 1.85 -40.26 34.43
C LEU A 193 1.72 -39.26 33.27
N PHE A 194 2.02 -37.97 33.47
CA PHE A 194 1.95 -36.92 32.43
C PHE A 194 3.32 -36.34 32.08
N SER A 195 4.40 -37.08 32.36
CA SER A 195 5.76 -36.68 32.00
C SER A 195 6.55 -37.90 31.55
N SER A 196 6.30 -38.35 30.32
CA SER A 196 7.32 -39.02 29.52
C SER A 196 7.35 -38.43 28.12
N SER A 197 8.58 -38.15 27.69
CA SER A 197 8.97 -37.86 26.32
C SER A 197 9.35 -39.17 25.66
N ASP A 198 8.56 -39.60 24.67
CA ASP A 198 9.04 -40.52 23.64
C ASP A 198 8.84 -39.84 22.29
N ALA A 199 9.96 -39.48 21.68
CA ALA A 199 10.01 -39.01 20.30
C ALA A 199 10.51 -40.14 19.39
N PRO A 200 9.93 -40.27 18.19
CA PRO A 200 10.69 -40.56 17.00
C PRO A 200 10.80 -39.31 16.11
N LYS A 201 12.00 -39.14 15.55
CA LYS A 201 12.49 -38.03 14.73
C LYS A 201 11.60 -37.70 13.52
N ALA A 202 11.37 -36.41 13.24
CA ALA A 202 12.05 -35.68 12.16
C ALA A 202 11.35 -34.33 11.83
N SER A 203 12.10 -33.23 11.97
CA SER A 203 12.00 -31.96 11.22
C SER A 203 10.78 -31.03 11.34
N ALA A 204 9.64 -31.40 11.94
CA ALA A 204 8.44 -30.54 11.91
C ALA A 204 8.07 -29.84 13.24
N THR A 205 8.76 -30.15 14.35
CA THR A 205 8.23 -29.86 15.69
C THR A 205 9.03 -28.84 16.51
N ALA A 206 10.12 -28.28 15.97
CA ALA A 206 10.82 -27.18 16.64
C ALA A 206 9.98 -25.88 16.67
N GLY A 207 9.05 -25.71 15.72
CA GLY A 207 8.12 -24.57 15.69
C GLY A 207 6.93 -24.67 16.64
N MET A 208 6.64 -25.84 17.22
CA MET A 208 5.43 -26.04 18.03
C MET A 208 5.68 -26.05 19.54
N ALA A 209 6.91 -26.30 20.02
CA ALA A 209 7.20 -26.32 21.46
C ALA A 209 7.37 -24.92 22.07
N THR A 210 7.78 -23.92 21.27
CA THR A 210 7.87 -22.51 21.67
C THR A 210 6.51 -21.83 21.81
N ALA A 211 5.42 -22.43 21.30
CA ALA A 211 4.06 -21.92 21.47
C ALA A 211 3.50 -22.10 22.89
N ARG A 212 4.10 -22.97 23.73
CA ARG A 212 3.54 -23.31 25.05
C ARG A 212 4.13 -22.52 26.23
N ALA A 213 5.17 -21.71 26.02
CA ALA A 213 5.69 -20.79 27.03
C ALA A 213 5.10 -19.37 26.91
N ALA A 214 4.30 -19.11 25.88
CA ALA A 214 3.81 -17.77 25.49
C ALA A 214 2.40 -17.42 26.01
N THR A 215 1.92 -18.06 27.09
CA THR A 215 0.53 -17.88 27.57
C THR A 215 0.35 -17.01 28.81
N THR A 216 1.39 -16.31 29.31
CA THR A 216 1.21 -15.45 30.51
C THR A 216 1.96 -14.11 30.52
N ALA A 217 2.60 -13.70 29.44
CA ALA A 217 3.05 -12.33 29.27
C ALA A 217 3.16 -12.03 27.79
N GLY A 218 2.52 -10.94 27.34
CA GLY A 218 2.68 -10.41 25.99
C GLY A 218 4.17 -10.35 25.63
N ILE A 219 4.48 -10.75 24.41
CA ILE A 219 5.83 -10.93 23.88
C ILE A 219 6.72 -9.76 24.32
N ALA A 220 7.60 -10.04 25.29
CA ALA A 220 8.75 -9.20 25.58
C ALA A 220 9.59 -9.14 24.30
N THR A 221 10.14 -7.96 24.01
CA THR A 221 10.96 -7.63 22.84
C THR A 221 11.97 -8.70 22.44
N ASP A 222 12.47 -9.47 23.41
CA ASP A 222 13.52 -10.46 23.21
C ASP A 222 13.02 -11.75 22.54
N ALA A 223 11.75 -12.14 22.75
CA ALA A 223 11.18 -13.35 22.15
C ALA A 223 10.75 -13.17 20.67
N ALA A 224 10.44 -11.94 20.24
CA ALA A 224 10.21 -11.64 18.81
C ALA A 224 11.52 -11.72 18.01
N ILE A 225 12.63 -11.31 18.62
CA ILE A 225 13.98 -11.37 18.04
C ILE A 225 14.41 -12.84 17.89
N GLU A 226 14.18 -13.69 18.90
CA GLU A 226 14.44 -15.14 18.81
C GLU A 226 13.57 -15.85 17.75
N ALA A 227 12.39 -15.31 17.43
CA ALA A 227 11.51 -15.84 16.38
C ALA A 227 11.81 -15.31 14.96
N GLY A 228 12.88 -14.51 14.80
CA GLY A 228 13.26 -13.95 13.50
C GLY A 228 12.38 -12.80 13.02
N TYR A 229 11.88 -11.97 13.94
CA TYR A 229 11.13 -10.74 13.63
C TYR A 229 11.85 -9.50 14.18
N ALA A 230 11.77 -8.40 13.42
CA ALA A 230 12.24 -7.08 13.79
C ALA A 230 11.07 -6.14 14.11
N ALA A 231 11.24 -5.29 15.13
CA ALA A 231 10.25 -4.27 15.48
C ALA A 231 10.17 -3.19 14.39
N VAL A 232 8.94 -2.81 14.00
CA VAL A 232 8.69 -1.73 13.05
C VAL A 232 8.49 -0.42 13.81
N GLN A 233 9.39 0.53 13.62
CA GLN A 233 9.44 1.83 14.30
C GLN A 233 8.93 2.95 13.40
N LYS A 234 8.13 3.87 13.95
CA LYS A 234 7.69 5.07 13.23
C LYS A 234 8.86 6.06 13.06
N ILE A 235 9.06 6.55 11.85
CA ILE A 235 10.13 7.50 11.48
C ILE A 235 9.62 8.84 10.95
N GLY A 236 8.30 8.98 10.73
CA GLY A 236 7.72 10.25 10.31
C GLY A 236 6.23 10.19 10.02
N GLY A 237 5.67 11.30 9.55
CA GLY A 237 4.27 11.41 9.15
C GLY A 237 3.31 11.73 10.31
N ASN A 238 2.06 12.02 9.96
CA ASN A 238 0.99 12.45 10.85
C ASN A 238 -0.02 11.33 11.22
N LEU A 239 0.13 10.14 10.63
CA LEU A 239 -0.68 8.96 10.99
C LEU A 239 -0.09 8.24 12.20
N SER A 240 -0.93 7.95 13.19
CA SER A 240 -0.61 7.10 14.34
C SER A 240 -1.48 5.84 14.29
N THR A 241 -0.91 4.69 14.65
CA THR A 241 -1.62 3.40 14.68
C THR A 241 -1.65 2.84 16.09
N ALA A 242 -2.76 2.19 16.45
CA ALA A 242 -2.83 1.39 17.67
C ALA A 242 -2.11 0.05 17.50
N GLY A 243 -1.66 -0.54 18.61
CA GLY A 243 -0.94 -1.81 18.62
C GLY A 243 0.49 -1.71 18.08
N ARG A 244 1.15 -2.87 18.01
CA ARG A 244 2.55 -3.00 17.58
C ARG A 244 2.62 -3.66 16.21
N TRP A 245 3.47 -3.10 15.34
CA TRP A 245 3.81 -3.68 14.05
C TRP A 245 5.21 -4.32 14.11
N ILE A 246 5.36 -5.50 13.53
CA ILE A 246 6.63 -6.20 13.37
C ILE A 246 6.73 -6.75 11.94
N ALA A 247 7.94 -6.96 11.45
CA ALA A 247 8.23 -7.56 10.16
C ALA A 247 9.24 -8.70 10.36
N PRO A 248 9.27 -9.75 9.52
CA PRO A 248 10.36 -10.73 9.58
C PRO A 248 11.69 -10.03 9.45
N SER A 249 12.72 -10.50 10.17
CA SER A 249 14.07 -9.94 10.17
C SER A 249 14.54 -9.76 8.72
N PRO A 250 14.55 -8.51 8.23
CA PRO A 250 14.82 -8.28 6.83
C PRO A 250 16.34 -8.37 6.62
N PRO A 251 16.81 -8.87 5.45
CA PRO A 251 18.24 -8.88 5.13
C PRO A 251 18.79 -7.45 4.91
N THR A 252 17.91 -6.49 4.63
CA THR A 252 18.20 -5.07 4.40
C THR A 252 17.16 -4.22 5.14
N VAL A 253 17.23 -2.88 5.06
CA VAL A 253 16.22 -2.02 5.70
C VAL A 253 14.83 -2.31 5.12
N PHE A 254 13.88 -2.65 5.99
CA PHE A 254 12.46 -2.76 5.64
C PHE A 254 11.78 -1.41 5.81
N LEU A 255 11.18 -0.88 4.74
CA LEU A 255 10.46 0.38 4.75
C LEU A 255 8.98 0.14 4.48
N PHE A 256 8.16 0.72 5.34
CA PHE A 256 6.73 0.52 5.36
C PHE A 256 6.05 1.88 5.45
N GLY A 257 5.29 2.23 4.43
CA GLY A 257 4.44 3.40 4.44
C GLY A 257 2.99 2.98 4.62
N MET A 258 2.26 3.72 5.44
CA MET A 258 0.83 3.57 5.63
C MET A 258 0.13 4.86 5.22
N PHE A 259 -0.98 4.70 4.52
CA PHE A 259 -1.83 5.78 4.08
C PHE A 259 -3.26 5.45 4.48
N TYR A 260 -3.90 6.39 5.17
CA TYR A 260 -5.29 6.28 5.56
C TYR A 260 -5.99 7.60 5.31
N SER A 261 -7.18 7.52 4.71
CA SER A 261 -7.95 8.69 4.34
C SER A 261 -9.32 8.65 5.04
N PRO A 262 -9.39 8.96 6.35
CA PRO A 262 -10.68 9.16 7.00
C PRO A 262 -11.29 10.41 6.41
N LYS A 263 -12.50 10.29 5.88
CA LYS A 263 -13.39 11.40 5.49
C LYS A 263 -13.07 12.15 4.19
N LEU A 264 -12.05 11.82 3.40
CA LEU A 264 -12.14 12.25 1.99
C LEU A 264 -13.27 11.46 1.34
N ASN A 265 -14.31 12.19 0.92
CA ASN A 265 -15.39 11.69 0.07
C ASN A 265 -16.27 10.60 0.72
N SER A 266 -16.26 10.48 2.04
CA SER A 266 -17.15 9.58 2.76
C SER A 266 -18.60 10.01 2.57
N GLY A 267 -19.38 9.21 1.84
CA GLY A 267 -20.75 9.52 1.44
C GLY A 267 -20.94 9.89 -0.04
N GLU A 268 -19.85 10.09 -0.79
CA GLU A 268 -19.87 10.30 -2.24
C GLU A 268 -20.03 8.96 -2.98
N GLN A 269 -20.73 8.95 -4.13
CA GLN A 269 -20.93 7.73 -4.93
C GLN A 269 -19.67 7.26 -5.67
N ASP A 270 -18.61 8.05 -5.60
CA ASP A 270 -17.37 7.88 -6.34
C ASP A 270 -16.23 7.30 -5.48
N TYR A 271 -16.57 6.81 -4.29
CA TYR A 271 -15.68 6.10 -3.37
C TYR A 271 -15.97 4.60 -3.32
N ILE A 272 -14.91 3.79 -3.27
CA ILE A 272 -15.05 2.34 -3.06
C ILE A 272 -15.29 2.07 -1.58
N ASN A 273 -16.55 1.83 -1.23
CA ASN A 273 -16.94 1.58 0.15
C ASN A 273 -16.30 0.32 0.75
N LYS A 274 -16.33 0.24 2.09
CA LYS A 274 -15.77 -0.86 2.88
C LYS A 274 -16.29 -2.24 2.45
N MET A 275 -17.58 -2.37 2.17
CA MET A 275 -18.18 -3.64 1.73
C MET A 275 -17.59 -4.12 0.39
N ARG A 276 -17.38 -3.20 -0.56
CA ARG A 276 -16.77 -3.52 -1.85
C ARG A 276 -15.28 -3.88 -1.68
N LEU A 277 -14.56 -3.20 -0.79
CA LEU A 277 -13.17 -3.56 -0.45
C LEU A 277 -13.07 -4.91 0.25
N GLU A 278 -14.01 -5.24 1.14
CA GLU A 278 -14.08 -6.58 1.76
C GLU A 278 -14.36 -7.68 0.73
N GLN A 279 -15.26 -7.44 -0.23
CA GLN A 279 -15.50 -8.36 -1.33
C GLN A 279 -14.25 -8.52 -2.23
N ALA A 280 -13.62 -7.40 -2.59
CA ALA A 280 -12.39 -7.39 -3.36
C ALA A 280 -11.28 -8.17 -2.64
N ALA A 281 -11.11 -7.97 -1.34
CA ALA A 281 -10.14 -8.69 -0.52
C ALA A 281 -10.38 -10.22 -0.51
N ARG A 282 -11.64 -10.65 -0.39
CA ARG A 282 -12.02 -12.08 -0.43
C ARG A 282 -11.70 -12.72 -1.78
N ASN A 283 -11.90 -11.96 -2.85
CA ASN A 283 -11.66 -12.41 -4.23
C ASN A 283 -10.22 -12.13 -4.71
N LYS A 284 -9.37 -11.51 -3.88
CA LYS A 284 -8.03 -11.01 -4.24
C LYS A 284 -8.04 -10.10 -5.48
N GLU A 285 -9.07 -9.27 -5.62
CA GLU A 285 -9.23 -8.32 -6.71
C GLU A 285 -8.33 -7.07 -6.54
N ASP A 286 -8.09 -6.39 -7.65
CA ASP A 286 -7.48 -5.08 -7.67
C ASP A 286 -8.54 -4.00 -7.88
N VAL A 287 -8.38 -2.86 -7.20
CA VAL A 287 -9.34 -1.75 -7.24
C VAL A 287 -8.69 -0.45 -7.74
N PRO A 288 -9.45 0.44 -8.41
CA PRO A 288 -8.89 1.68 -8.91
C PRO A 288 -8.61 2.69 -7.79
N THR A 289 -7.56 3.49 -7.94
CA THR A 289 -7.15 4.62 -7.09
C THR A 289 -6.65 5.77 -7.97
N ARG A 290 -6.47 6.98 -7.43
CA ARG A 290 -5.85 8.12 -8.12
C ARG A 290 -4.52 8.58 -7.52
N VAL A 291 -4.04 7.84 -6.54
CA VAL A 291 -2.71 8.01 -5.98
C VAL A 291 -2.12 6.65 -5.64
N ARG A 292 -0.84 6.47 -5.97
CA ARG A 292 -0.01 5.34 -5.54
C ARG A 292 1.35 5.82 -5.06
N PHE A 293 1.97 5.06 -4.19
CA PHE A 293 3.19 5.44 -3.51
C PHE A 293 4.27 4.38 -3.67
N ARG A 294 5.53 4.81 -3.73
CA ARG A 294 6.70 3.94 -3.67
C ARG A 294 7.84 4.65 -2.96
N TRP A 295 8.77 3.84 -2.47
CA TRP A 295 10.05 4.32 -1.94
C TRP A 295 11.04 4.47 -3.08
N GLU A 296 11.63 5.65 -3.24
CA GLU A 296 12.68 5.91 -4.21
C GLU A 296 13.92 6.48 -3.53
N ALA A 297 15.08 5.98 -3.92
CA ALA A 297 16.34 6.63 -3.59
C ALA A 297 16.46 7.96 -4.36
N ASP A 298 16.82 9.04 -3.69
CA ASP A 298 17.21 10.27 -4.36
C ASP A 298 18.61 10.15 -4.98
N GLN A 299 19.09 11.24 -5.59
CA GLN A 299 20.42 11.27 -6.21
C GLN A 299 21.58 10.95 -5.25
N PHE A 300 21.36 11.08 -3.94
CA PHE A 300 22.34 10.79 -2.89
C PHE A 300 22.11 9.42 -2.27
N GLY A 301 21.25 8.57 -2.83
CA GLY A 301 20.97 7.24 -2.27
C GLY A 301 20.02 7.26 -1.07
N ILE A 302 19.44 8.42 -0.74
CA ILE A 302 18.54 8.56 0.41
C ILE A 302 17.16 8.07 0.02
N MET A 303 16.65 7.07 0.73
CA MET A 303 15.30 6.56 0.51
C MET A 303 14.28 7.60 0.95
N ARG A 304 13.39 7.98 0.02
CA ARG A 304 12.28 8.90 0.26
C ARG A 304 10.96 8.28 -0.21
N PRO A 305 9.87 8.51 0.53
CA PRO A 305 8.55 8.19 0.02
C PRO A 305 8.17 9.19 -1.06
N LYS A 306 7.60 8.71 -2.17
CA LYS A 306 7.01 9.54 -3.21
C LYS A 306 5.63 9.02 -3.57
N GLY A 307 4.68 9.94 -3.71
CA GLY A 307 3.37 9.65 -4.29
C GLY A 307 3.32 10.04 -5.76
N PHE A 308 2.43 9.40 -6.50
CA PHE A 308 2.19 9.68 -7.91
C PHE A 308 0.69 9.67 -8.17
N HIS A 309 0.23 10.66 -8.92
CA HIS A 309 -1.06 10.60 -9.58
C HIS A 309 -1.07 9.46 -10.59
N VAL A 310 -2.13 8.67 -10.57
CA VAL A 310 -2.35 7.56 -11.50
C VAL A 310 -3.74 7.65 -12.08
N SER A 311 -3.88 7.41 -13.38
CA SER A 311 -5.15 7.49 -14.10
C SER A 311 -5.49 6.15 -14.75
N ALA A 312 -6.78 5.94 -15.03
CA ALA A 312 -7.23 4.76 -15.78
C ALA A 312 -6.58 4.71 -17.18
N GLY A 313 -6.33 5.87 -17.80
CA GLY A 313 -5.66 5.97 -19.10
C GLY A 313 -4.18 5.57 -19.04
N GLY A 314 -3.50 5.80 -17.91
CA GLY A 314 -2.12 5.36 -17.69
C GLY A 314 -1.98 3.87 -17.35
N GLY A 315 -3.07 3.19 -17.00
CA GLY A 315 -3.11 1.74 -16.75
C GLY A 315 -2.43 1.29 -15.46
N GLN A 316 -2.01 2.23 -14.60
CA GLN A 316 -1.35 1.95 -13.32
C GLN A 316 -2.22 2.31 -12.12
N ASP A 317 -3.51 2.57 -12.33
CA ASP A 317 -4.46 2.99 -11.31
C ASP A 317 -5.01 1.85 -10.45
N ARG A 318 -4.58 0.60 -10.67
CA ARG A 318 -5.10 -0.59 -9.98
C ARG A 318 -4.20 -1.01 -8.81
N VAL A 319 -4.76 -1.12 -7.61
CA VAL A 319 -4.08 -1.53 -6.37
C VAL A 319 -4.67 -2.85 -5.86
N PRO A 320 -3.84 -3.86 -5.55
CA PRO A 320 -4.30 -5.12 -4.98
C PRO A 320 -4.96 -4.95 -3.61
N VAL A 321 -6.13 -5.57 -3.42
CA VAL A 321 -6.82 -5.60 -2.11
C VAL A 321 -6.66 -6.97 -1.48
N ARG A 322 -6.19 -7.03 -0.23
CA ARG A 322 -5.90 -8.28 0.48
C ARG A 322 -6.45 -8.27 1.90
N MET A 323 -6.93 -9.43 2.34
CA MET A 323 -7.43 -9.62 3.69
C MET A 323 -6.28 -9.96 4.63
N LEU A 324 -6.24 -9.33 5.81
CA LEU A 324 -5.34 -9.77 6.89
C LEU A 324 -5.77 -11.14 7.41
N HIS A 325 -4.79 -12.00 7.68
CA HIS A 325 -5.03 -13.30 8.27
C HIS A 325 -4.93 -13.23 9.79
N LYS A 326 -5.98 -13.65 10.51
CA LYS A 326 -5.89 -13.78 11.96
C LYS A 326 -5.21 -15.10 12.31
N ASN A 327 -4.02 -15.03 12.89
CA ASN A 327 -3.37 -16.19 13.46
C ASN A 327 -4.06 -16.52 14.79
N THR A 328 -4.81 -17.62 14.83
CA THR A 328 -5.59 -18.02 16.01
C THR A 328 -4.72 -18.53 17.16
N THR A 329 -3.47 -18.92 16.88
CA THR A 329 -2.51 -19.38 17.89
C THR A 329 -1.89 -18.19 18.63
N THR A 330 -1.47 -17.15 17.91
CA THR A 330 -0.78 -15.99 18.50
C THR A 330 -1.72 -14.83 18.83
N GLY A 331 -2.91 -14.80 18.22
CA GLY A 331 -3.83 -13.66 18.29
C GLY A 331 -3.47 -12.50 17.35
N ASN A 332 -2.33 -12.58 16.65
CA ASN A 332 -1.86 -11.55 15.74
C ASN A 332 -2.59 -11.56 14.40
N TYR A 333 -2.54 -10.42 13.70
CA TYR A 333 -2.96 -10.33 12.31
C TYR A 333 -1.74 -10.26 11.41
N GLU A 334 -1.77 -11.03 10.32
CA GLU A 334 -0.62 -11.22 9.45
C GLU A 334 -1.01 -10.87 8.01
N PHE A 335 -0.13 -10.14 7.33
CA PHE A 335 -0.21 -9.90 5.90
C PHE A 335 0.80 -10.80 5.19
N TRP A 336 0.31 -11.55 4.20
CA TRP A 336 1.10 -12.45 3.36
C TRP A 336 0.97 -11.96 1.92
N GLU A 337 2.10 -11.73 1.25
CA GLU A 337 2.08 -11.53 -0.20
C GLU A 337 1.63 -12.80 -0.91
N ASP A 338 1.06 -12.67 -2.11
CA ASP A 338 0.56 -13.83 -2.86
C ASP A 338 1.73 -14.76 -3.21
N GLY A 339 1.65 -16.00 -2.74
CA GLY A 339 2.71 -17.00 -2.93
C GLY A 339 3.89 -16.87 -1.96
N ALA A 340 3.80 -16.03 -0.92
CA ALA A 340 4.84 -15.93 0.10
C ALA A 340 4.78 -17.10 1.10
N ASP A 341 5.95 -17.58 1.51
CA ASP A 341 6.10 -18.65 2.52
C ASP A 341 6.14 -18.11 3.96
N LYS A 342 6.14 -16.79 4.14
CA LYS A 342 6.15 -16.09 5.44
C LYS A 342 5.34 -14.80 5.37
N PRO A 343 4.79 -14.32 6.51
CA PRO A 343 4.13 -13.03 6.54
C PRO A 343 5.15 -11.92 6.31
N ILE A 344 4.77 -10.84 5.62
CA ILE A 344 5.65 -9.68 5.38
C ILE A 344 5.49 -8.64 6.48
N VAL A 345 4.29 -8.54 7.06
CA VAL A 345 3.97 -7.63 8.16
C VAL A 345 3.04 -8.35 9.13
N VAL A 346 3.27 -8.16 10.42
CA VAL A 346 2.43 -8.69 11.50
C VAL A 346 2.02 -7.53 12.42
N TRP A 347 0.74 -7.52 12.79
CA TRP A 347 0.13 -6.54 13.68
C TRP A 347 -0.41 -7.20 14.95
N THR A 348 -0.05 -6.63 16.09
CA THR A 348 -0.50 -7.05 17.42
C THR A 348 -1.37 -5.94 18.03
N PRO A 349 -2.69 -6.13 18.14
CA PRO A 349 -3.64 -5.08 18.54
C PRO A 349 -3.54 -4.63 20.00
N ASP A 350 -3.28 -5.53 20.94
CA ASP A 350 -3.36 -5.30 22.40
C ASP A 350 -2.01 -4.94 23.05
N ASP A 351 -1.06 -4.41 22.27
CA ASP A 351 0.30 -4.10 22.74
C ASP A 351 0.44 -2.61 23.13
N PRO A 352 1.00 -2.27 24.31
CA PRO A 352 1.18 -0.88 24.75
C PRO A 352 2.18 -0.06 23.92
N GLY A 353 2.74 -0.63 22.86
CA GLY A 353 3.66 0.03 21.95
C GLY A 353 5.11 -0.18 22.38
N TYR A 354 5.98 -0.30 21.38
CA TYR A 354 7.41 -0.43 21.58
C TYR A 354 8.01 0.93 21.97
N SER A 355 8.64 1.02 23.14
CA SER A 355 9.56 2.11 23.47
C SER A 355 10.96 1.71 23.00
N SER A 356 11.51 2.47 22.05
CA SER A 356 12.91 2.28 21.64
C SER A 356 13.83 2.54 22.84
N PRO A 357 14.89 1.73 23.04
CA PRO A 357 16.03 2.17 23.82
C PRO A 357 16.46 3.55 23.32
N THR A 358 16.73 4.46 24.25
CA THR A 358 17.32 5.75 23.91
C THR A 358 18.69 5.48 23.30
N ASN A 359 18.79 5.72 22.00
CA ASN A 359 20.03 5.72 21.21
C ASN A 359 20.69 4.34 20.97
N THR A 360 20.13 3.57 20.04
CA THR A 360 20.94 2.64 19.22
C THR A 360 21.29 3.35 17.92
N GLY A 361 22.53 3.83 17.81
CA GLY A 361 23.03 4.66 16.71
C GLY A 361 23.08 4.01 15.33
N SER A 362 21.96 3.56 14.77
CA SER A 362 21.82 3.27 13.33
C SER A 362 21.06 4.42 12.65
N GLN A 363 21.83 5.43 12.21
CA GLN A 363 21.35 6.50 11.34
C GLN A 363 21.54 6.08 9.88
N ASP A 364 20.64 5.21 9.43
CA ASP A 364 20.57 4.68 8.07
C ASP A 364 19.98 5.72 7.08
N ASN A 365 20.24 5.53 5.77
CA ASN A 365 19.95 6.46 4.65
C ASN A 365 18.45 6.73 4.35
N VAL A 366 17.60 6.92 5.36
CA VAL A 366 16.16 7.16 5.19
C VAL A 366 15.82 8.55 5.71
N TYR A 367 15.23 9.38 4.85
CA TYR A 367 14.81 10.73 5.21
C TYR A 367 13.35 10.95 4.86
N ILE A 368 12.54 11.30 5.86
CA ILE A 368 11.14 11.66 5.66
C ILE A 368 11.04 13.19 5.68
N PRO A 369 10.78 13.84 4.53
CA PRO A 369 10.56 15.27 4.52
C PRO A 369 9.29 15.62 5.30
N PRO A 370 9.22 16.82 5.90
CA PRO A 370 8.01 17.28 6.61
C PRO A 370 6.75 17.21 5.74
N ASN A 371 6.90 17.49 4.44
CA ASN A 371 5.82 17.41 3.46
C ASN A 371 6.23 16.42 2.36
N VAL A 372 5.55 15.26 2.31
CA VAL A 372 5.70 14.31 1.21
C VAL A 372 4.81 14.75 0.05
N LEU A 373 5.32 14.61 -1.16
CA LEU A 373 4.71 15.15 -2.36
C LEU A 373 4.14 14.03 -3.24
N VAL A 374 3.03 14.35 -3.90
CA VAL A 374 2.42 13.57 -4.97
C VAL A 374 2.73 14.26 -6.28
N TYR A 375 3.39 13.53 -7.19
CA TYR A 375 3.83 14.04 -8.48
C TYR A 375 2.84 13.67 -9.60
N PRO A 376 2.83 14.41 -10.72
CA PRO A 376 2.06 14.04 -11.91
C PRO A 376 2.41 12.65 -12.46
N GLU A 377 1.47 12.01 -13.15
CA GLU A 377 1.64 10.66 -13.71
C GLU A 377 2.84 10.54 -14.66
N SER A 378 3.20 11.63 -15.36
CA SER A 378 4.38 11.69 -16.24
C SER A 378 5.71 11.44 -15.51
N GLU A 379 5.77 11.70 -14.19
CA GLU A 379 6.97 11.49 -13.40
C GLU A 379 7.23 10.02 -13.04
N ILE A 380 6.23 9.14 -13.18
CA ILE A 380 6.38 7.72 -12.84
C ILE A 380 7.48 7.05 -13.68
N ASN A 381 7.57 7.43 -14.96
CA ASN A 381 8.53 6.89 -15.93
C ASN A 381 9.58 7.90 -16.39
N SER A 382 9.64 9.08 -15.77
CA SER A 382 10.51 10.18 -16.20
C SER A 382 11.97 9.72 -16.36
N PRO A 383 12.60 9.98 -17.52
CA PRO A 383 14.01 9.67 -17.75
C PRO A 383 14.93 10.57 -16.89
N TRP A 384 14.41 11.67 -16.37
CA TRP A 384 15.07 12.58 -15.44
C TRP A 384 15.03 12.09 -13.99
N SER A 385 14.28 11.02 -13.71
CA SER A 385 14.48 10.27 -12.47
C SER A 385 15.93 9.80 -12.45
N THR A 386 16.71 10.31 -11.49
CA THR A 386 18.17 10.08 -11.36
C THR A 386 18.53 8.61 -11.09
N VAL A 387 17.54 7.72 -11.09
CA VAL A 387 17.66 6.29 -10.89
C VAL A 387 17.20 5.58 -12.17
N THR A 388 18.13 4.94 -12.87
CA THR A 388 17.83 3.81 -13.76
C THR A 388 17.59 2.60 -12.87
N PRO A 389 16.35 2.17 -12.65
CA PRO A 389 16.07 1.04 -11.79
C PRO A 389 16.27 -0.22 -12.61
N ALA A 390 16.64 -1.32 -11.97
CA ALA A 390 16.63 -2.62 -12.62
C ALA A 390 15.23 -2.90 -13.20
N PRO A 391 15.10 -3.67 -14.30
CA PRO A 391 13.80 -4.10 -14.80
C PRO A 391 12.99 -4.75 -13.65
N GLY A 392 11.86 -4.14 -13.27
CA GLY A 392 11.05 -4.54 -12.12
C GLY A 392 11.11 -3.60 -10.90
N GLU A 393 12.15 -2.79 -10.72
CA GLU A 393 12.27 -1.86 -9.57
C GLU A 393 11.35 -0.62 -9.67
N ARG A 394 10.67 -0.42 -10.80
CA ARG A 394 9.70 0.67 -10.99
C ARG A 394 8.25 0.29 -10.66
N SER A 395 7.96 -0.97 -10.38
CA SER A 395 6.59 -1.38 -10.03
C SER A 395 6.22 -0.92 -8.63
N PHE A 396 4.96 -0.51 -8.46
CA PHE A 396 4.41 -0.27 -7.14
C PHE A 396 4.30 -1.60 -6.38
N ARG A 397 4.82 -1.65 -5.15
CA ARG A 397 4.65 -2.75 -4.19
C ARG A 397 3.74 -2.27 -3.06
N ASP A 398 2.48 -2.11 -3.39
CA ASP A 398 1.46 -1.49 -2.56
C ASP A 398 0.18 -2.33 -2.52
N TYR A 399 -0.56 -2.21 -1.42
CA TYR A 399 -1.72 -3.03 -1.11
C TYR A 399 -2.75 -2.23 -0.34
N ILE A 400 -4.02 -2.57 -0.49
CA ILE A 400 -5.07 -2.18 0.46
C ILE A 400 -5.35 -3.37 1.36
N LEU A 401 -5.06 -3.23 2.65
CA LEU A 401 -5.25 -4.25 3.66
C LEU A 401 -6.61 -4.08 4.35
N VAL A 402 -7.41 -5.15 4.30
CA VAL A 402 -8.72 -5.20 4.94
C VAL A 402 -8.64 -6.04 6.21
N HIS A 403 -9.22 -5.52 7.30
CA HIS A 403 -9.30 -6.26 8.57
C HIS A 403 -10.47 -7.25 8.54
N PRO A 404 -10.27 -8.55 8.84
CA PRO A 404 -11.29 -9.58 8.67
C PRO A 404 -12.51 -9.43 9.60
N ALA A 405 -12.32 -8.83 10.79
CA ALA A 405 -13.42 -8.50 11.71
C ALA A 405 -13.94 -7.06 11.56
N GLY A 406 -13.42 -6.29 10.59
CA GLY A 406 -13.83 -4.91 10.36
C GLY A 406 -13.50 -3.92 11.49
N THR A 407 -12.64 -4.29 12.43
CA THR A 407 -12.23 -3.50 13.61
C THR A 407 -11.56 -2.18 13.26
N PHE A 408 -10.95 -2.08 12.08
CA PHE A 408 -10.50 -0.81 11.50
C PHE A 408 -10.84 -0.75 10.01
N ASP A 409 -10.82 0.47 9.45
CA ASP A 409 -11.10 0.74 8.04
C ASP A 409 -9.94 0.29 7.14
N PRO A 410 -10.20 -0.20 5.91
CA PRO A 410 -9.15 -0.64 5.01
C PRO A 410 -8.02 0.38 4.83
N ILE A 411 -6.78 -0.09 5.05
CA ILE A 411 -5.58 0.76 5.08
C ILE A 411 -4.77 0.49 3.83
N TYR A 412 -4.33 1.54 3.14
CA TYR A 412 -3.35 1.41 2.07
C TYR A 412 -1.95 1.34 2.67
N VAL A 413 -1.14 0.39 2.20
CA VAL A 413 0.25 0.22 2.59
C VAL A 413 1.13 0.14 1.34
N TYR A 414 2.38 0.55 1.47
CA TYR A 414 3.37 0.38 0.41
C TYR A 414 4.74 0.09 1.02
N LEU A 415 5.44 -0.83 0.37
CA LEU A 415 6.69 -1.41 0.81
C LEU A 415 7.81 -0.91 -0.08
N ASN A 416 9.05 -0.88 0.43
CA ASN A 416 10.19 -0.81 -0.50
C ASN A 416 10.21 -2.07 -1.37
N ALA A 417 10.68 -1.92 -2.60
CA ALA A 417 10.93 -3.07 -3.47
C ALA A 417 11.84 -4.07 -2.76
N ASP A 418 11.74 -5.36 -3.05
CA ASP A 418 12.71 -6.34 -2.55
C ASP A 418 14.06 -6.08 -3.20
N HIS A 419 14.86 -5.23 -2.57
CA HIS A 419 16.21 -4.93 -2.99
C HIS A 419 17.18 -5.55 -1.99
N LYS A 420 17.88 -6.60 -2.43
CA LYS A 420 18.96 -7.23 -1.66
C LYS A 420 20.15 -6.28 -1.44
N TYR A 421 20.19 -5.14 -2.15
CA TYR A 421 21.32 -4.22 -2.17
C TYR A 421 20.88 -2.75 -2.29
N HIS A 422 21.62 -1.85 -1.65
CA HIS A 422 21.49 -0.39 -1.74
C HIS A 422 22.08 0.17 -3.04
N THR A 423 21.37 1.12 -3.64
CA THR A 423 21.80 1.82 -4.86
C THR A 423 22.92 2.81 -4.54
N ALA A 424 24.00 2.75 -5.32
CA ALA A 424 25.12 3.70 -5.20
C ALA A 424 24.66 5.14 -5.53
N PRO A 425 25.11 6.16 -4.78
CA PRO A 425 24.73 7.54 -5.02
C PRO A 425 25.27 8.05 -6.36
N LYS A 426 24.52 8.96 -7.00
CA LYS A 426 24.78 9.44 -8.37
C LYS A 426 24.83 10.97 -8.50
N GLY A 427 24.57 11.72 -7.43
CA GLY A 427 24.54 13.19 -7.41
C GLY A 427 25.88 13.88 -7.70
N THR A 428 25.88 15.21 -7.63
CA THR A 428 27.07 16.07 -7.78
C THR A 428 27.15 17.09 -6.63
N PRO A 429 28.05 16.91 -5.64
CA PRO A 429 28.96 15.78 -5.48
C PRO A 429 28.20 14.48 -5.15
N PRO A 430 28.69 13.31 -5.62
CA PRO A 430 28.02 12.04 -5.40
C PRO A 430 28.04 11.62 -3.92
N LEU A 431 29.03 12.08 -3.16
CA LEU A 431 29.17 11.82 -1.74
C LEU A 431 29.15 13.18 -1.00
N PRO A 432 28.01 13.60 -0.42
CA PRO A 432 27.90 14.91 0.25
C PRO A 432 28.95 15.17 1.33
N ALA A 433 29.29 14.16 2.14
CA ALA A 433 30.33 14.26 3.17
C ALA A 433 31.76 14.33 2.61
N PHE A 434 31.94 13.90 1.37
CA PHE A 434 33.23 13.82 0.69
C PHE A 434 33.16 14.59 -0.63
N PRO A 435 32.97 15.92 -0.59
CA PRO A 435 32.68 16.73 -1.77
C PRO A 435 33.81 16.71 -2.81
N ASP A 436 35.05 16.48 -2.37
CA ASP A 436 36.22 16.36 -3.24
C ASP A 436 36.32 15.01 -3.97
N ALA A 437 35.51 14.01 -3.58
CA ALA A 437 35.54 12.67 -4.16
C ALA A 437 34.86 12.65 -5.54
N LYS A 438 35.64 12.42 -6.59
CA LYS A 438 35.18 12.35 -7.98
C LYS A 438 35.13 10.91 -8.46
N ARG A 439 34.20 10.60 -9.37
CA ARG A 439 34.04 9.25 -9.93
C ARG A 439 35.38 8.77 -10.51
N ALA A 440 35.73 7.53 -10.20
CA ALA A 440 36.96 6.88 -10.64
C ALA A 440 36.65 5.54 -11.33
N PRO A 441 37.57 5.00 -12.15
CA PRO A 441 37.39 3.69 -12.76
C PRO A 441 37.17 2.60 -11.71
N ARG A 442 36.08 1.86 -11.86
CA ARG A 442 35.70 0.75 -10.97
C ARG A 442 36.73 -0.39 -11.14
N LYS A 443 37.15 -1.03 -10.04
CA LYS A 443 38.14 -2.13 -10.08
C LYS A 443 37.75 -3.35 -9.24
N THR A 444 37.18 -3.14 -8.06
CA THR A 444 36.81 -4.23 -7.16
C THR A 444 35.55 -4.92 -7.65
N ALA A 445 35.55 -6.24 -7.76
CA ALA A 445 34.35 -7.01 -8.11
C ALA A 445 33.34 -7.05 -6.96
N ILE A 446 32.05 -7.06 -7.29
CA ILE A 446 30.98 -7.32 -6.32
C ILE A 446 30.93 -8.84 -6.07
N GLN A 447 30.94 -9.25 -4.80
CA GLN A 447 30.90 -10.66 -4.44
C GLN A 447 29.60 -11.31 -4.91
N GLY A 448 29.71 -12.37 -5.72
CA GLY A 448 28.55 -13.06 -6.31
C GLY A 448 27.90 -12.34 -7.51
N GLY A 449 28.45 -11.21 -7.97
CA GLY A 449 27.92 -10.44 -9.10
C GLY A 449 28.95 -10.22 -10.20
N GLY A 450 28.50 -10.13 -11.46
CA GLY A 450 29.37 -9.83 -12.61
C GLY A 450 29.78 -8.35 -12.76
N GLN A 451 29.44 -7.49 -11.80
CA GLN A 451 29.70 -6.05 -11.85
C GLN A 451 30.79 -5.63 -10.86
N LEU A 452 31.42 -4.48 -11.12
CA LEU A 452 32.42 -3.88 -10.24
C LEU A 452 31.77 -2.91 -9.23
N ARG A 453 32.37 -2.64 -8.07
CA ARG A 453 31.87 -1.67 -7.08
C ARG A 453 31.95 -0.24 -7.60
N ALA A 454 31.01 0.63 -7.22
CA ALA A 454 31.12 2.05 -7.55
C ALA A 454 32.31 2.64 -6.80
N ARG A 455 33.11 3.48 -7.47
CA ARG A 455 34.38 3.97 -6.92
C ARG A 455 34.55 5.47 -7.17
N TRP A 456 35.11 6.16 -6.18
CA TRP A 456 35.51 7.56 -6.26
C TRP A 456 36.94 7.73 -5.71
N LYS A 457 37.58 8.85 -6.08
CA LYS A 457 38.86 9.28 -5.53
C LYS A 457 38.84 10.78 -5.24
N ASP A 458 39.41 11.18 -4.11
CA ASP A 458 39.61 12.60 -3.79
C ASP A 458 40.91 13.15 -4.41
N ALA A 459 41.13 14.47 -4.28
CA ALA A 459 42.33 15.13 -4.76
C ALA A 459 43.64 14.64 -4.07
N LYS A 460 43.53 14.08 -2.85
CA LYS A 460 44.65 13.51 -2.10
C LYS A 460 44.93 12.05 -2.51
N GLY A 461 44.10 11.49 -3.38
CA GLY A 461 44.19 10.13 -3.91
C GLY A 461 43.53 9.06 -3.05
N LYS A 462 42.87 9.43 -1.94
CA LYS A 462 42.08 8.54 -1.09
C LYS A 462 40.99 7.88 -1.94
N ILE A 463 40.73 6.60 -1.69
CA ILE A 463 39.80 5.80 -2.50
C ILE A 463 38.53 5.56 -1.68
N TYR A 464 37.39 5.66 -2.35
CA TYR A 464 36.07 5.46 -1.77
C TYR A 464 35.35 4.41 -2.60
N GLU A 465 34.86 3.34 -1.98
CA GLU A 465 34.05 2.32 -2.65
C GLU A 465 32.68 2.18 -2.01
N TRP A 466 31.66 2.03 -2.85
CA TRP A 466 30.30 1.79 -2.38
C TRP A 466 30.16 0.35 -1.88
N ASP A 467 29.70 0.22 -0.63
CA ASP A 467 29.18 -1.04 -0.11
C ASP A 467 27.67 -1.09 -0.35
N SER A 468 27.27 -1.89 -1.35
CA SER A 468 25.86 -2.05 -1.67
C SER A 468 25.10 -2.94 -0.70
N GLN A 469 25.77 -3.69 0.19
CA GLN A 469 25.07 -4.46 1.22
C GLN A 469 24.65 -3.57 2.38
N HIS A 470 25.51 -2.63 2.75
CA HIS A 470 25.30 -1.79 3.93
C HIS A 470 24.83 -0.37 3.59
N GLY A 471 24.91 0.06 2.32
CA GLY A 471 24.54 1.42 1.94
C GLY A 471 25.54 2.47 2.44
N THR A 472 26.80 2.09 2.60
CA THR A 472 27.86 2.93 3.16
C THR A 472 29.04 3.04 2.21
N VAL A 473 29.99 3.91 2.55
CA VAL A 473 31.23 4.05 1.79
C VAL A 473 32.39 3.50 2.60
N GLU A 474 33.07 2.53 2.01
CA GLU A 474 34.34 1.99 2.46
C GLU A 474 35.46 2.92 1.99
N VAL A 475 36.27 3.41 2.92
CA VAL A 475 37.31 4.41 2.62
C VAL A 475 38.69 3.77 2.76
N TYR A 476 39.56 3.99 1.78
CA TYR A 476 40.93 3.47 1.75
C TYR A 476 41.92 4.60 1.53
N ASP A 477 43.15 4.40 2.00
CA ASP A 477 44.25 5.32 1.72
C ASP A 477 44.59 5.39 0.22
N ARG A 478 45.52 6.28 -0.15
CA ARG A 478 45.92 6.46 -1.56
C ARG A 478 46.53 5.19 -2.18
N SER A 479 47.11 4.31 -1.37
CA SER A 479 47.67 3.05 -1.84
C SER A 479 46.58 2.01 -2.14
N GLY A 480 45.39 2.13 -1.55
CA GLY A 480 44.33 1.13 -1.61
C GLY A 480 44.62 -0.12 -0.79
N ARG A 481 45.70 -0.12 0.01
CA ARG A 481 46.14 -1.26 0.84
C ARG A 481 45.77 -1.12 2.31
N ASN A 482 45.39 0.09 2.75
CA ASN A 482 44.95 0.33 4.11
C ASN A 482 43.50 0.81 4.09
N HIS A 483 42.61 0.01 4.66
CA HIS A 483 41.25 0.44 4.95
C HIS A 483 41.26 1.45 6.11
N LEU A 484 40.52 2.54 5.95
CA LEU A 484 40.41 3.63 6.92
C LEU A 484 39.10 3.57 7.70
N GLY A 485 38.15 2.75 7.27
CA GLY A 485 36.87 2.53 7.93
C GLY A 485 35.68 2.61 6.98
N GLU A 486 34.53 2.25 7.52
CA GLU A 486 33.22 2.41 6.88
C GLU A 486 32.64 3.75 7.34
N PHE A 487 32.12 4.53 6.39
CA PHE A 487 31.60 5.88 6.65
C PHE A 487 30.23 6.08 6.01
N ASN A 488 29.40 6.88 6.68
CA ASN A 488 28.16 7.40 6.10
C ASN A 488 28.49 8.42 5.00
N HIS A 489 27.95 8.22 3.80
CA HIS A 489 28.25 9.09 2.65
C HIS A 489 27.65 10.50 2.72
N ILE A 490 26.67 10.73 3.61
CA ILE A 490 25.98 12.02 3.79
C ILE A 490 26.63 12.82 4.92
N THR A 491 26.79 12.19 6.09
CA THR A 491 27.25 12.87 7.30
C THR A 491 28.77 12.82 7.47
N GLY A 492 29.43 11.81 6.88
CA GLY A 492 30.86 11.57 7.05
C GLY A 492 31.20 10.91 8.37
N GLU A 493 30.19 10.52 9.15
CA GLU A 493 30.39 9.77 10.39
C GLU A 493 30.96 8.39 10.10
N GLN A 494 31.90 7.96 10.93
CA GLN A 494 32.50 6.64 10.84
C GLN A 494 31.61 5.60 11.52
N THR A 495 31.05 4.67 10.75
CA THR A 495 30.16 3.61 11.25
C THR A 495 30.94 2.37 11.69
N LYS A 496 32.12 2.12 11.09
CA LYS A 496 33.04 1.06 11.52
C LYS A 496 34.50 1.51 11.48
N PRO A 497 35.34 1.04 12.43
CA PRO A 497 36.77 1.34 12.44
C PRO A 497 37.48 0.74 11.21
N ALA A 498 38.74 1.13 11.03
CA ALA A 498 39.62 0.55 10.03
C ALA A 498 39.75 -0.97 10.20
N ASP A 499 39.81 -1.69 9.08
CA ASP A 499 39.98 -3.14 9.03
C ASP A 499 41.24 -3.48 8.21
N PRO A 500 42.35 -3.89 8.85
CA PRO A 500 43.62 -4.09 8.17
C PRO A 500 43.61 -5.24 7.15
N THR A 501 42.57 -6.08 7.16
CA THR A 501 42.42 -7.19 6.21
C THR A 501 41.85 -6.74 4.87
N ARG A 502 41.14 -5.59 4.83
CA ARG A 502 40.46 -5.09 3.63
C ARG A 502 41.39 -4.27 2.74
N LYS A 503 41.42 -4.61 1.45
CA LYS A 503 42.29 -3.98 0.43
C LYS A 503 41.59 -3.95 -0.93
N VAL A 504 41.84 -2.91 -1.71
CA VAL A 504 41.19 -2.66 -3.01
C VAL A 504 42.17 -2.45 -4.17
N GLU A 505 43.46 -2.46 -3.87
CA GLU A 505 44.55 -2.48 -4.84
C GLU A 505 45.54 -3.56 -4.41
N LYS A 506 46.14 -4.26 -5.38
CA LYS A 506 47.18 -5.29 -5.13
C LYS A 506 48.54 -4.62 -4.99
#